data_AF-A0A6L9QIF8-F1
#
_entry.id   AF-A0A6L9QIF8-F1
#
_cell.length_a   1.000
_cell.length_b   1.000
_cell.length_c   1.000
_cell.angle_alpha   90.00
_cell.angle_beta   90.00
_cell.angle_gamma   90.00
#
_symmetry.space_group_name_H-M   'P 1'
#
loop_
_entity.id
_entity.type
_entity.pdbx_description
1 polymer ?
#
loop_
_entity_poly.entity_id
_entity_poly.type
_entity_poly.pdbx_seq_one_letter_code
_entity_poly.pdbx_strand_id
1 'polypeptide(L)'
;MTALTGTGGLIRLILRRDRILLPAWVVWIAVIPLGFVGATETLYPEAADRLQYALTTGTNPTFLALYGPMYGTDLGSIIAQRSGFIPVVVGLISALTVVRHTRTEEEAGRRELLGATVTGRGAALAAALIVTFAANLVLAALLTAGLAGQGLPVAGSLAFGLQ
;
A
#
# COMPACT_ATOMS: atom_id res chain seq x y z
N MET A 1 -32.57 -14.65 -0.31
CA MET A 1 -31.10 -14.79 -0.46
C MET A 1 -30.47 -13.43 -0.18
N THR A 2 -29.45 -13.35 0.69
CA THR A 2 -28.80 -12.06 1.02
C THR A 2 -27.85 -11.63 -0.09
N ALA A 3 -27.65 -10.32 -0.24
CA ALA A 3 -26.83 -9.73 -1.30
C ALA A 3 -25.36 -10.18 -1.31
N LEU A 4 -24.88 -10.80 -0.21
CA LEU A 4 -23.49 -11.22 0.02
C LEU A 4 -23.31 -12.76 -0.02
N THR A 5 -24.33 -13.51 -0.38
CA THR A 5 -24.23 -14.98 -0.48
C THR A 5 -23.16 -15.35 -1.53
N GLY A 6 -22.24 -16.25 -1.18
CA GLY A 6 -21.16 -16.70 -2.09
C GLY A 6 -19.83 -15.93 -2.03
N THR A 7 -19.75 -14.85 -1.24
CA THR A 7 -18.54 -14.00 -1.10
C THR A 7 -17.28 -14.81 -0.74
N GLY A 8 -17.38 -15.77 0.18
CA GLY A 8 -16.23 -16.58 0.60
C GLY A 8 -15.60 -17.42 -0.51
N GLY A 9 -16.43 -17.95 -1.42
CA GLY A 9 -15.94 -18.69 -2.59
C GLY A 9 -15.19 -17.77 -3.56
N LEU A 10 -15.70 -16.55 -3.77
CA LEU A 10 -15.08 -15.54 -4.61
C LEU A 10 -13.77 -15.01 -4.02
N ILE A 11 -13.68 -14.80 -2.70
CA ILE A 11 -12.42 -14.46 -2.02
C ILE A 11 -11.36 -15.53 -2.31
N ARG A 12 -11.71 -16.82 -2.11
CA ARG A 12 -10.78 -17.93 -2.40
C ARG A 12 -10.35 -17.96 -3.87
N LEU A 13 -11.26 -17.65 -4.79
CA LEU A 13 -10.95 -17.57 -6.23
C LEU A 13 -9.96 -16.44 -6.52
N ILE A 14 -10.21 -15.22 -6.01
CA ILE A 14 -9.33 -14.07 -6.17
C ILE A 14 -7.93 -14.40 -5.65
N LEU A 15 -7.83 -14.93 -4.41
CA LEU A 15 -6.54 -15.28 -3.81
C LEU A 15 -5.79 -16.36 -4.61
N ARG A 16 -6.48 -17.33 -5.21
CA ARG A 16 -5.86 -18.33 -6.07
C ARG A 16 -5.36 -17.74 -7.39
N ARG A 17 -6.14 -16.85 -8.00
CA ARG A 17 -5.82 -16.20 -9.28
C ARG A 17 -4.66 -15.21 -9.13
N ASP A 18 -4.63 -14.47 -8.04
CA ASP A 18 -3.65 -13.42 -7.78
C ASP A 18 -2.54 -13.82 -6.80
N ARG A 19 -2.33 -15.13 -6.58
CA ARG A 19 -1.30 -15.65 -5.66
C ARG A 19 0.14 -15.19 -5.94
N ILE A 20 0.40 -14.64 -7.12
CA ILE A 20 1.69 -14.05 -7.51
C ILE A 20 1.58 -12.54 -7.51
N LEU A 21 0.61 -11.99 -8.25
CA LEU A 21 0.50 -10.55 -8.47
C LEU A 21 0.23 -9.78 -7.17
N LEU A 22 -0.68 -10.28 -6.32
CA LEU A 22 -1.04 -9.64 -5.05
C LEU A 22 0.14 -9.54 -4.07
N PRO A 23 0.82 -10.65 -3.71
CA PRO A 23 2.00 -10.53 -2.86
C PRO A 23 3.15 -9.80 -3.54
N ALA A 24 3.30 -9.89 -4.87
CA ALA A 24 4.37 -9.19 -5.57
C ALA A 24 4.29 -7.68 -5.41
N TRP A 25 3.11 -7.06 -5.59
CA TRP A 25 3.00 -5.61 -5.40
C TRP A 25 3.11 -5.22 -3.93
N VAL A 26 2.55 -6.00 -3.01
CA VAL A 26 2.67 -5.76 -1.56
C VAL A 26 4.15 -5.75 -1.14
N VAL A 27 4.90 -6.78 -1.54
CA VAL A 27 6.33 -6.89 -1.23
C VAL A 27 7.13 -5.78 -1.91
N TRP A 28 6.87 -5.51 -3.20
CA TRP A 28 7.57 -4.44 -3.90
C TRP A 28 7.41 -3.08 -3.25
N ILE A 29 6.19 -2.72 -2.85
CA ILE A 29 5.93 -1.44 -2.19
C ILE A 29 6.54 -1.43 -0.79
N ALA A 30 6.51 -2.55 -0.05
CA ALA A 30 7.11 -2.62 1.27
C ALA A 30 8.64 -2.44 1.24
N VAL A 31 9.32 -3.01 0.24
CA VAL A 31 10.79 -2.97 0.14
C VAL A 31 11.32 -1.55 -0.10
N ILE A 32 10.60 -0.71 -0.84
CA ILE A 32 11.09 0.63 -1.24
C ILE A 32 11.38 1.53 -0.01
N PRO A 33 10.43 1.77 0.92
CA PRO A 33 10.69 2.56 2.13
C PRO A 33 11.74 1.94 3.05
N LEU A 34 11.71 0.61 3.19
CA LEU A 34 12.65 -0.11 4.04
C LEU A 34 14.08 -0.02 3.51
N GLY A 35 14.25 0.10 2.19
CA GLY A 35 15.53 0.36 1.54
C GLY A 35 16.02 1.79 1.75
N PHE A 36 15.12 2.78 1.90
CA PHE A 36 15.50 4.17 2.17
C PHE A 36 16.19 4.33 3.52
N VAL A 37 15.88 3.49 4.51
CA VAL A 37 16.49 3.56 5.83
C VAL A 37 18.00 3.34 5.72
N GLY A 38 18.42 2.18 5.20
CA GLY A 38 19.83 1.88 5.01
C GLY A 38 20.53 2.87 4.08
N ALA A 39 19.88 3.26 2.97
CA ALA A 39 20.44 4.26 2.06
C ALA A 39 20.67 5.62 2.77
N THR A 40 19.72 6.08 3.58
CA THR A 40 19.82 7.36 4.29
C THR A 40 20.89 7.32 5.38
N GLU A 41 21.04 6.20 6.10
CA GLU A 41 22.11 6.02 7.08
C GLU A 41 23.49 6.09 6.44
N THR A 42 23.66 5.48 5.26
CA THR A 42 24.95 5.49 4.55
C THR A 42 25.26 6.85 3.91
N LEU A 43 24.27 7.55 3.36
CA LEU A 43 24.47 8.85 2.70
C LEU A 43 24.57 10.01 3.69
N TYR A 44 23.87 9.94 4.83
CA TYR A 44 23.77 11.01 5.82
C TYR A 44 24.03 10.46 7.24
N PRO A 45 25.28 10.03 7.53
CA PRO A 45 25.61 9.43 8.81
C PRO A 45 25.52 10.46 9.95
N GLU A 46 25.92 11.71 9.71
CA GLU A 46 25.94 12.76 10.73
C GLU A 46 24.65 13.57 10.76
N ALA A 47 24.33 14.12 11.94
CA ALA A 47 23.19 15.01 12.11
C ALA A 47 23.30 16.29 11.27
N ALA A 48 24.54 16.77 11.03
CA ALA A 48 24.80 17.93 10.18
C ALA A 48 24.40 17.66 8.71
N ASP A 49 24.71 16.47 8.19
CA ASP A 49 24.37 16.07 6.83
C ASP A 49 22.85 15.99 6.63
N ARG A 50 22.14 15.43 7.61
CA ARG A 50 20.66 15.35 7.62
C ARG A 50 20.02 16.72 7.71
N LEU A 51 20.61 17.64 8.47
CA LEU A 51 20.17 19.03 8.54
C LEU A 51 20.36 19.73 7.19
N GLN A 52 21.51 19.56 6.53
CA GLN A 52 21.74 20.13 5.19
C GLN A 52 20.76 19.58 4.15
N TYR A 53 20.50 18.27 4.21
CA TYR A 53 19.45 17.65 3.38
C TYR A 53 18.08 18.28 3.63
N ALA A 54 17.72 18.51 4.90
CA ALA A 54 16.44 19.12 5.26
C ALA A 54 16.32 20.56 4.76
N LEU A 55 17.39 21.36 4.86
CA LEU A 55 17.40 22.73 4.38
C LEU A 55 17.30 22.83 2.86
N THR A 56 17.93 21.91 2.13
CA THR A 56 17.92 21.89 0.66
C THR A 56 16.62 21.31 0.09
N THR A 57 16.12 20.23 0.68
CA THR A 57 14.97 19.48 0.17
C THR A 57 13.66 20.00 0.76
N GLY A 58 13.64 20.32 2.05
CA GLY A 58 12.45 20.81 2.75
C GLY A 58 12.00 22.21 2.32
N THR A 59 12.87 23.01 1.71
CA THR A 59 12.54 24.35 1.19
C THR A 59 12.29 24.38 -0.32
N ASN A 60 12.54 23.26 -1.02
CA ASN A 60 12.40 23.20 -2.46
C ASN A 60 10.93 23.00 -2.86
N PRO A 61 10.32 23.91 -3.64
CA PRO A 61 8.90 23.84 -4.02
C PRO A 61 8.52 22.54 -4.74
N THR A 62 9.43 21.97 -5.54
CA THR A 62 9.17 20.72 -6.26
C THR A 62 9.08 19.55 -5.30
N PHE A 63 9.97 19.47 -4.31
CA PHE A 63 9.92 18.42 -3.30
C PHE A 63 8.70 18.58 -2.38
N LEU A 64 8.37 19.81 -1.99
CA LEU A 64 7.15 20.09 -1.23
C LEU A 64 5.89 19.65 -1.98
N ALA A 65 5.80 19.90 -3.29
CA ALA A 65 4.66 19.50 -4.10
C ALA A 65 4.54 17.98 -4.29
N LEU A 66 5.67 17.28 -4.46
CA LEU A 66 5.68 15.86 -4.78
C LEU A 66 5.63 14.95 -3.55
N TYR A 67 6.26 15.39 -2.46
CA TYR A 67 6.54 14.57 -1.27
C TYR A 67 5.95 15.14 0.01
N GLY A 68 5.43 16.37 -0.05
CA GLY A 68 4.93 17.08 1.11
C GLY A 68 6.00 17.78 1.94
N PRO A 69 5.57 18.51 2.98
CA PRO A 69 6.46 19.23 3.89
C PRO A 69 7.32 18.28 4.72
N MET A 70 8.52 18.74 5.02
CA MET A 70 9.44 18.05 5.92
C MET A 70 9.16 18.48 7.36
N TYR A 71 8.84 17.53 8.23
CA TYR A 71 8.41 17.81 9.61
C TYR A 71 9.54 17.74 10.65
N GLY A 72 10.74 17.33 10.25
CA GLY A 72 11.89 17.18 11.13
C GLY A 72 13.14 16.81 10.35
N THR A 73 14.30 16.78 11.03
CA THR A 73 15.61 16.47 10.45
C THR A 73 16.10 15.07 10.81
N ASP A 74 15.32 14.34 11.61
CA ASP A 74 15.63 12.96 11.95
C ASP A 74 15.41 12.03 10.76
N LEU A 75 15.96 10.83 10.89
CA LEU A 75 15.94 9.82 9.84
C LEU A 75 14.50 9.41 9.46
N GLY A 76 13.59 9.31 10.43
CA GLY A 76 12.19 8.97 10.19
C GLY A 76 11.48 10.06 9.38
N SER A 77 11.73 11.32 9.70
CA SER A 77 11.18 12.47 8.95
C SER A 77 11.65 12.50 7.49
N ILE A 78 12.91 12.16 7.22
CA ILE A 78 13.45 12.07 5.85
C ILE A 78 12.76 10.95 5.07
N ILE A 79 12.62 9.76 5.67
CA ILE A 79 11.97 8.62 5.02
C ILE A 79 10.49 8.90 4.77
N ALA A 80 9.80 9.51 5.73
CA ALA A 80 8.40 9.88 5.62
C ALA A 80 8.18 10.82 4.42
N GLN A 81 8.98 11.87 4.30
CA GLN A 81 8.93 12.78 3.17
C GLN A 81 9.23 12.03 1.86
N ARG A 82 10.36 11.32 1.76
CA ARG A 82 10.75 10.57 0.55
C ARG A 82 9.68 9.58 0.05
N SER A 83 8.86 9.10 0.97
CA SER A 83 7.79 8.15 0.71
C SER A 83 6.42 8.80 0.49
N GLY A 84 6.31 10.13 0.50
CA GLY A 84 5.03 10.85 0.42
C GLY A 84 4.17 10.54 -0.81
N PHE A 85 4.78 10.04 -1.89
CA PHE A 85 4.05 9.62 -3.09
C PHE A 85 3.53 8.17 -3.04
N ILE A 86 4.01 7.35 -2.10
CA ILE A 86 3.65 5.93 -2.00
C ILE A 86 2.14 5.71 -1.75
N PRO A 87 1.46 6.47 -0.88
CA PRO A 87 0.02 6.28 -0.64
C PRO A 87 -0.81 6.48 -1.91
N VAL A 88 -0.39 7.40 -2.80
CA VAL A 88 -1.03 7.62 -4.10
C VAL A 88 -0.92 6.37 -4.98
N VAL A 89 0.27 5.78 -5.05
CA VAL A 89 0.53 4.55 -5.83
C VAL A 89 -0.25 3.36 -5.25
N VAL A 90 -0.26 3.21 -3.93
CA VAL A 90 -1.02 2.16 -3.23
C VAL A 90 -2.52 2.31 -3.48
N GLY A 91 -3.04 3.54 -3.40
CA GLY A 91 -4.44 3.85 -3.71
C GLY A 91 -4.80 3.50 -5.14
N LEU A 92 -3.94 3.85 -6.10
CA LEU A 92 -4.14 3.54 -7.51
C LEU A 92 -4.14 2.02 -7.77
N ILE A 93 -3.14 1.30 -7.26
CA ILE A 93 -3.05 -0.16 -7.42
C ILE A 93 -4.23 -0.86 -6.74
N SER A 94 -4.65 -0.38 -5.57
CA SER A 94 -5.84 -0.88 -4.87
C SER A 94 -7.10 -0.69 -5.70
N ALA A 95 -7.32 0.51 -6.26
CA ALA A 95 -8.44 0.79 -7.13
C ALA A 95 -8.44 -0.08 -8.39
N LEU A 96 -7.29 -0.21 -9.06
CA LEU A 96 -7.13 -1.06 -10.25
C LEU A 96 -7.36 -2.53 -9.93
N THR A 97 -6.94 -3.00 -8.75
CA THR A 97 -7.19 -4.37 -8.28
C THR A 97 -8.68 -4.62 -8.10
N VAL A 98 -9.41 -3.69 -7.49
CA VAL A 98 -10.87 -3.79 -7.34
C VAL A 98 -11.56 -3.76 -8.71
N VAL A 99 -11.17 -2.85 -9.61
CA VAL A 99 -11.73 -2.76 -10.97
C VAL A 99 -11.47 -4.05 -11.74
N ARG A 100 -10.25 -4.61 -11.68
CA ARG A 100 -9.90 -5.87 -12.34
C ARG A 100 -10.78 -7.03 -11.87
N HIS A 101 -11.03 -7.14 -10.57
CA HIS A 101 -11.86 -8.24 -10.03
C HIS A 101 -13.37 -8.01 -10.17
N THR A 102 -13.80 -6.83 -10.65
CA THR A 102 -15.22 -6.51 -10.84
C THR A 102 -15.62 -6.39 -12.31
N ARG A 103 -14.79 -5.77 -13.17
CA ARG A 103 -15.08 -5.57 -14.61
C ARG A 103 -14.73 -6.75 -15.50
N THR A 104 -13.66 -7.48 -15.21
CA THR A 104 -13.25 -8.62 -16.05
C THR A 104 -14.29 -9.76 -16.02
N GLU A 105 -15.14 -9.82 -15.00
CA GLU A 105 -16.26 -10.75 -14.92
C GLU A 105 -17.54 -10.26 -15.66
N GLU A 106 -17.69 -8.95 -15.86
CA GLU A 106 -18.75 -8.36 -16.71
C GLU A 106 -18.46 -8.56 -18.19
N GLU A 107 -17.25 -8.22 -18.62
CA GLU A 107 -16.83 -8.29 -20.03
C GLU A 107 -16.77 -9.73 -20.57
N ALA A 108 -16.57 -10.72 -19.69
CA ALA A 108 -16.54 -12.14 -20.06
C ALA A 108 -17.93 -12.80 -20.18
N GLY A 109 -19.03 -12.05 -20.01
CA GLY A 109 -20.41 -12.59 -19.97
C GLY A 109 -20.67 -13.54 -18.79
N ARG A 110 -19.67 -13.76 -17.94
CA ARG A 110 -19.66 -14.75 -16.86
C ARG A 110 -20.52 -14.31 -15.67
N ARG A 111 -20.83 -13.02 -15.58
CA ARG A 111 -21.74 -12.46 -14.58
C ARG A 111 -23.18 -12.95 -14.72
N GLU A 112 -23.63 -13.23 -15.95
CA GLU A 112 -24.95 -13.83 -16.19
C GLU A 112 -24.97 -15.31 -15.78
N LEU A 113 -23.87 -16.05 -16.04
CA LEU A 113 -23.70 -17.44 -15.61
C LEU A 113 -23.53 -17.58 -14.08
N LEU A 114 -22.83 -16.65 -13.43
CA LEU A 114 -22.70 -16.60 -11.97
C LEU A 114 -24.00 -16.13 -11.30
N GLY A 115 -24.76 -15.23 -11.95
CA GLY A 115 -26.11 -14.85 -11.52
C GLY A 115 -27.13 -16.00 -11.61
N ALA A 116 -26.88 -16.99 -12.48
CA ALA A 116 -27.63 -18.26 -12.51
C ALA A 116 -27.21 -19.24 -11.38
N THR A 117 -26.16 -18.93 -10.62
CA THR A 117 -25.75 -19.67 -9.42
C THR A 117 -26.15 -18.92 -8.13
N VAL A 118 -25.88 -19.53 -6.96
CA VAL A 118 -26.25 -19.01 -5.62
C VAL A 118 -25.33 -17.83 -5.19
N THR A 119 -25.08 -16.86 -6.07
CA THR A 119 -24.26 -15.68 -5.73
C THR A 119 -25.09 -14.41 -5.70
N GLY A 120 -24.97 -13.64 -4.62
CA GLY A 120 -25.68 -12.37 -4.47
C GLY A 120 -25.06 -11.27 -5.34
N ARG A 121 -25.87 -10.32 -5.81
CA ARG A 121 -25.44 -9.20 -6.68
C ARG A 121 -24.25 -8.38 -6.13
N GLY A 122 -24.07 -8.34 -4.81
CA GLY A 122 -22.97 -7.62 -4.15
C GLY A 122 -21.75 -8.48 -3.79
N ALA A 123 -21.81 -9.80 -3.97
CA ALA A 123 -20.78 -10.73 -3.49
C ALA A 123 -19.41 -10.52 -4.17
N ALA A 124 -19.39 -10.20 -5.47
CA ALA A 124 -18.16 -9.96 -6.21
C ALA A 124 -17.43 -8.68 -5.76
N LEU A 125 -18.17 -7.58 -5.62
CA LEU A 125 -17.63 -6.33 -5.12
C LEU A 125 -17.12 -6.48 -3.68
N ALA A 126 -17.90 -7.13 -2.81
CA ALA A 126 -17.49 -7.38 -1.43
C ALA A 126 -16.21 -8.24 -1.37
N ALA A 127 -16.11 -9.30 -2.17
CA ALA A 127 -14.92 -10.14 -2.23
C ALA A 127 -13.68 -9.34 -2.68
N ALA A 128 -13.80 -8.52 -3.74
CA ALA A 128 -12.72 -7.69 -4.24
C ALA A 128 -12.26 -6.67 -3.18
N LEU A 129 -13.21 -5.99 -2.52
CA LEU A 129 -12.91 -5.02 -1.46
C LEU A 129 -12.22 -5.69 -0.26
N ILE A 130 -12.71 -6.84 0.20
CA ILE A 130 -12.13 -7.57 1.33
C ILE A 130 -10.69 -7.99 1.03
N VAL A 131 -10.43 -8.53 -0.17
CA VAL A 131 -9.08 -8.98 -0.54
C VAL A 131 -8.12 -7.80 -0.67
N THR A 132 -8.53 -6.71 -1.33
CA THR A 132 -7.70 -5.51 -1.47
C THR A 132 -7.43 -4.87 -0.11
N PHE A 133 -8.44 -4.78 0.76
CA PHE A 133 -8.28 -4.26 2.11
C PHE A 133 -7.31 -5.11 2.95
N ALA A 134 -7.45 -6.44 2.89
CA ALA A 134 -6.52 -7.34 3.57
C ALA A 134 -5.08 -7.17 3.05
N ALA A 135 -4.89 -6.99 1.74
CA ALA A 135 -3.57 -6.72 1.16
C ALA A 135 -2.94 -5.43 1.69
N ASN A 136 -3.74 -4.35 1.80
CA ASN A 136 -3.29 -3.09 2.39
C ASN A 136 -2.94 -3.23 3.88
N LEU A 137 -3.71 -4.00 4.65
CA LEU A 137 -3.37 -4.29 6.05
C LEU A 137 -2.05 -5.07 6.19
N VAL A 138 -1.81 -6.04 5.29
CA VAL A 138 -0.53 -6.75 5.26
C VAL A 138 0.62 -5.80 4.92
N LEU A 139 0.44 -4.93 3.92
CA LEU A 139 1.44 -3.90 3.59
C LEU A 139 1.71 -2.98 4.79
N ALA A 140 0.68 -2.47 5.45
CA ALA A 140 0.79 -1.65 6.64
C ALA A 140 1.59 -2.36 7.74
N ALA A 141 1.26 -3.63 8.02
CA ALA A 141 1.98 -4.43 9.00
C ALA A 141 3.45 -4.64 8.64
N LEU A 142 3.76 -4.90 7.36
CA LEU A 142 5.13 -5.06 6.87
C LEU A 142 5.95 -3.78 7.02
N LEU A 143 5.37 -2.63 6.66
CA LEU A 143 6.03 -1.32 6.80
C LEU A 143 6.27 -0.99 8.28
N THR A 144 5.25 -1.17 9.13
CA THR A 144 5.38 -0.93 10.58
C THR A 144 6.43 -1.84 11.21
N ALA A 145 6.38 -3.14 10.94
CA ALA A 145 7.33 -4.11 11.50
C ALA A 145 8.74 -3.88 10.97
N GLY A 146 8.89 -3.58 9.67
CA GLY A 146 10.18 -3.36 9.05
C GLY A 146 10.88 -2.09 9.57
N LEU A 147 10.16 -0.97 9.65
CA LEU A 147 10.71 0.28 10.15
C LEU A 147 11.02 0.20 11.65
N ALA A 148 10.11 -0.37 12.46
CA ALA A 148 10.36 -0.59 13.88
C ALA A 148 11.54 -1.56 14.12
N GLY A 149 11.66 -2.60 13.29
CA GLY A 149 12.76 -3.56 13.32
C GLY A 149 14.12 -2.95 12.95
N GLN A 150 14.13 -1.84 12.22
CA GLN A 150 15.32 -1.04 11.91
C GLN A 150 15.61 0.04 12.96
N GLY A 151 14.90 0.04 14.10
CA GLY A 151 15.17 0.93 15.22
C GLY A 151 14.44 2.28 15.18
N LEU A 152 13.53 2.50 14.22
CA LEU A 152 12.69 3.70 14.22
C LEU A 152 11.61 3.63 15.32
N PRO A 153 11.11 4.79 15.79
CA PRO A 153 10.03 4.83 16.78
C PRO A 153 8.79 4.05 16.31
N VAL A 154 8.25 3.20 17.19
CA VAL A 154 7.09 2.33 16.88
C VAL A 154 5.86 3.16 16.49
N ALA A 155 5.59 4.25 17.21
CA ALA A 155 4.45 5.13 16.92
C ALA A 155 4.54 5.76 15.52
N GLY A 156 5.73 6.22 15.11
CA GLY A 156 5.97 6.76 13.78
C GLY A 156 5.89 5.69 12.69
N SER A 157 6.43 4.50 12.97
CA SER A 157 6.36 3.34 12.07
C SER A 157 4.92 2.85 11.85
N LEU A 158 4.08 2.93 12.88
CA LEU A 158 2.65 2.62 12.79
C LEU A 158 1.90 3.67 11.97
N ALA A 159 2.12 4.96 12.27
CA ALA A 159 1.50 6.06 11.52
C ALA A 159 1.87 5.99 10.03
N PHE A 160 3.14 5.69 9.73
CA PHE A 160 3.61 5.52 8.35
C PHE A 160 3.00 4.30 7.66
N GLY A 161 2.81 3.18 8.37
CA GLY A 161 2.17 2.00 7.79
C GLY A 161 0.69 2.19 7.47
N LEU A 162 -0.02 3.03 8.24
CA LEU A 162 -1.47 3.22 8.16
C LEU A 162 -1.94 4.37 7.24
N GLN A 163 -1.02 5.14 6.66
CA GLN A 163 -1.33 6.30 5.81
C GLN A 163 -1.88 5.88 4.43
#